data_AF-A0A8T3LMY4-F1
#
_entry.id   AF-A0A8T3LMY4-F1
#
_cell.length_a   1.000
_cell.length_b   1.000
_cell.length_c   1.000
_cell.angle_alpha   90.00
_cell.angle_beta   90.00
_cell.angle_gamma   90.00
#
_symmetry.space_group_name_H-M   'P 1'
#
loop_
_entity.id
_entity.type
_entity.pdbx_description
1 polymer ?
#
loop_
_entity_poly.entity_id
_entity_poly.type
_entity_poly.pdbx_seq_one_letter_code
_entity_poly.pdbx_strand_id
1 'polypeptide(L)'
;MRRIGLSLLLMTMVAAVLPASAVGGQPPVAFDDPTPGTTWYRSAGTIRVRWYEPASLSITARVLVRQMGALDVNGGCGAARFPVPSTHAVPSSAVREPDASGNRRVVMKLAGHLTNRCYRYRVRLTYADGREVKSSLSGAFRTVTTWTGGYSVYRSSAFSTQRTYVWCIAAGVQMMRNYVTGASDHSSTTQQRYYDYARANDRFPNERFPGSDAQGWAAAARYATGVTHYGWRAHSSYRESLRYAALSLRRSGKPVGLMVARGGHAWLMTGFRATADPIATSDYEVTDVFISGPLYPMQQSNGYDRPPNTRFSYGYLDDFYVPFRSLPGENSELWHGKYVSVTAWTD
;
A
#
# COMPACT_ATOMS: atom_id res chain seq x y z
N MET A 1 30.29 -40.75 54.66
CA MET A 1 30.24 -40.15 53.31
C MET A 1 29.38 -38.88 53.37
N ARG A 2 30.00 -37.70 53.49
CA ARG A 2 29.32 -36.39 53.43
C ARG A 2 29.83 -35.67 52.19
N ARG A 3 28.97 -35.33 51.23
CA ARG A 3 29.31 -34.49 50.07
C ARG A 3 28.93 -33.04 50.41
N ILE A 4 29.93 -32.17 50.40
CA ILE A 4 29.80 -30.71 50.48
C ILE A 4 29.72 -30.21 49.03
N GLY A 5 28.61 -29.58 48.66
CA GLY A 5 28.45 -28.91 47.37
C GLY A 5 28.88 -27.45 47.46
N LEU A 6 29.96 -27.10 46.77
CA LEU A 6 30.49 -25.74 46.66
C LEU A 6 29.78 -25.04 45.49
N SER A 7 28.97 -24.01 45.77
CA SER A 7 28.40 -23.13 44.73
C SER A 7 29.35 -21.98 44.45
N LEU A 8 29.88 -21.93 43.23
CA LEU A 8 30.75 -20.88 42.72
C LEU A 8 29.87 -19.82 42.03
N LEU A 9 29.71 -18.64 42.66
CA LEU A 9 29.05 -17.48 42.03
C LEU A 9 30.06 -16.76 41.13
N LEU A 10 29.85 -16.84 39.81
CA LEU A 10 30.63 -16.11 38.81
C LEU A 10 29.98 -14.74 38.59
N MET A 11 30.51 -13.70 39.23
CA MET A 11 30.05 -12.32 39.08
C MET A 11 30.71 -11.71 37.82
N THR A 12 29.96 -11.60 36.72
CA THR A 12 30.41 -10.97 35.49
C THR A 12 30.28 -9.45 35.62
N MET A 13 31.39 -8.73 35.71
CA MET A 13 31.40 -7.27 35.56
C MET A 13 31.18 -6.91 34.08
N VAL A 14 30.02 -6.33 33.78
CA VAL A 14 29.77 -5.65 32.50
C VAL A 14 30.27 -4.22 32.64
N ALA A 15 31.43 -3.93 32.07
CA ALA A 15 31.89 -2.56 31.90
C ALA A 15 30.96 -1.85 30.91
N ALA A 16 30.24 -0.82 31.39
CA ALA A 16 29.46 0.06 30.54
C ALA A 16 30.41 0.90 29.67
N VAL A 17 30.55 0.51 28.40
CA VAL A 17 31.17 1.35 27.38
C VAL A 17 30.17 2.47 27.05
N LEU A 18 30.42 3.66 27.59
CA LEU A 18 29.77 4.88 27.12
C LEU A 18 30.30 5.19 25.70
N PRO A 19 29.44 5.38 24.69
CA PRO A 19 29.92 5.80 23.38
C PRO A 19 30.44 7.23 23.47
N ALA A 20 31.66 7.42 22.95
CA ALA A 20 32.33 8.69 22.84
C ALA A 20 31.49 9.71 22.06
N SER A 21 31.43 10.93 22.60
CA SER A 21 30.72 12.08 22.08
C SER A 21 31.19 12.49 20.67
N ALA A 22 30.21 12.83 19.84
CA ALA A 22 30.32 13.21 18.45
C ALA A 22 31.05 14.55 18.22
N VAL A 23 32.08 14.54 17.38
CA VAL A 23 32.58 15.72 16.67
C VAL A 23 31.90 15.73 15.29
N GLY A 24 30.87 16.56 15.15
CA GLY A 24 30.00 16.62 13.95
C GLY A 24 28.51 16.30 14.22
N GLY A 25 28.04 16.47 15.46
CA GLY A 25 26.74 16.00 15.92
C GLY A 25 25.54 16.59 15.16
N GLN A 26 24.78 15.73 14.48
CA GLN A 26 23.39 16.04 14.15
C GLN A 26 22.66 16.48 15.44
N PRO A 27 21.74 17.46 15.36
CA PRO A 27 20.93 17.79 16.52
C PRO A 27 20.12 16.54 16.92
N PRO A 28 19.91 16.32 18.22
CA PRO A 28 19.07 15.24 18.74
C PRO A 28 17.57 15.56 18.51
N VAL A 29 17.21 15.85 17.27
CA VAL A 29 15.82 16.00 16.85
C VAL A 29 15.33 14.64 16.39
N ALA A 30 14.41 14.07 17.15
CA ALA A 30 13.75 12.81 16.82
C ALA A 30 12.36 13.11 16.26
N PHE A 31 12.12 12.78 14.99
CA PHE A 31 10.77 12.78 14.44
C PHE A 31 9.96 11.64 15.06
N ASP A 32 8.81 12.01 15.61
CA ASP A 32 7.79 11.09 16.09
C ASP A 32 6.89 10.66 14.92
N ASP A 33 6.51 11.61 14.06
CA ASP A 33 5.54 11.40 12.99
C ASP A 33 5.86 12.29 11.77
N PRO A 34 6.28 11.70 10.63
CA PRO A 34 6.58 10.28 10.42
C PRO A 34 7.96 9.88 10.99
N THR A 35 8.03 8.75 11.69
CA THR A 35 9.27 8.22 12.29
C THR A 35 10.33 7.94 11.21
N PRO A 36 11.63 8.28 11.40
CA PRO A 36 12.67 7.97 10.43
C PRO A 36 12.68 6.49 10.02
N GLY A 37 12.91 6.21 8.73
CA GLY A 37 12.95 4.84 8.20
C GLY A 37 11.60 4.17 7.95
N THR A 38 10.48 4.86 8.19
CA THR A 38 9.13 4.33 7.96
C THR A 38 8.43 4.97 6.77
N THR A 39 7.53 4.22 6.12
CA THR A 39 6.61 4.73 5.08
C THR A 39 5.18 4.69 5.61
N TRP A 40 4.49 5.84 5.62
CA TRP A 40 3.10 5.94 6.09
C TRP A 40 2.14 6.31 4.96
N TYR A 41 0.85 6.12 5.22
CA TYR A 41 -0.26 6.63 4.42
C TYR A 41 -1.04 7.67 5.22
N ARG A 42 -1.41 8.78 4.59
CA ARG A 42 -2.22 9.85 5.18
C ARG A 42 -3.21 10.40 4.17
N SER A 43 -4.37 10.87 4.62
CA SER A 43 -5.23 11.68 3.74
C SER A 43 -4.54 12.99 3.37
N ALA A 44 -4.70 13.42 2.11
CA ALA A 44 -4.24 14.71 1.62
C ALA A 44 -4.86 15.90 2.38
N GLY A 45 -4.27 17.08 2.23
CA GLY A 45 -4.70 18.32 2.89
C GLY A 45 -3.75 18.75 4.01
N THR A 46 -4.25 18.76 5.24
CA THR A 46 -3.50 19.24 6.42
C THR A 46 -2.91 18.09 7.21
N ILE A 47 -1.58 18.06 7.33
CA ILE A 47 -0.84 17.02 8.05
C ILE A 47 -0.27 17.60 9.34
N ARG A 48 -0.32 16.82 10.41
CA ARG A 48 0.40 17.09 11.66
C ARG A 48 1.78 16.49 11.58
N VAL A 49 2.81 17.31 11.80
CA VAL A 49 4.22 16.91 11.88
C VAL A 49 4.67 17.07 13.32
N ARG A 50 5.34 16.04 13.86
CA ARG A 50 5.74 16.00 15.27
C ARG A 50 7.19 15.58 15.43
N TRP A 51 7.90 16.29 16.29
CA TRP A 51 9.27 15.95 16.69
C TRP A 51 9.54 16.41 18.12
N TYR A 52 10.65 15.90 18.67
CA TYR A 52 11.15 16.26 19.99
C TYR A 52 12.48 17.01 19.89
N GLU A 53 12.67 17.96 20.80
CA GLU A 53 13.89 18.77 20.94
C GLU A 53 14.31 18.77 22.42
N PRO A 54 15.59 18.56 22.79
CA PRO A 54 15.98 18.70 24.19
C PRO A 54 15.72 20.12 24.72
N ALA A 55 15.20 20.22 25.95
CA ALA A 55 14.97 21.51 26.60
C ALA A 55 16.27 22.26 26.86
N SER A 56 17.41 21.56 27.00
CA SER A 56 18.73 22.14 27.22
C SER A 56 19.25 22.97 26.03
N LEU A 57 18.63 22.87 24.85
CA LEU A 57 19.04 23.65 23.68
C LEU A 57 18.42 25.05 23.69
N SER A 58 19.26 26.09 23.67
CA SER A 58 18.85 27.48 23.47
C SER A 58 18.53 27.75 22.00
N ILE A 59 17.31 27.43 21.57
CA ILE A 59 16.83 27.56 20.19
C ILE A 59 16.09 28.90 20.01
N THR A 60 16.56 29.73 19.08
CA THR A 60 15.98 31.04 18.75
C THR A 60 15.05 31.01 17.54
N ALA A 61 15.30 30.11 16.59
CA ALA A 61 14.44 29.95 15.41
C ALA A 61 14.33 28.49 14.96
N ARG A 62 13.22 28.19 14.28
CA ARG A 62 12.87 26.86 13.77
C ARG A 62 12.28 26.99 12.38
N VAL A 63 12.80 26.20 11.44
CA VAL A 63 12.27 26.10 10.09
C VAL A 63 12.01 24.65 9.76
N LEU A 64 10.76 24.33 9.40
CA LEU A 64 10.38 23.03 8.87
C LEU A 64 10.57 23.04 7.35
N VAL A 65 11.44 22.18 6.85
CA VAL A 65 11.69 21.95 5.43
C VAL A 65 10.83 20.78 4.98
N ARG A 66 9.81 21.04 4.18
CA ARG A 66 8.97 20.02 3.53
C ARG A 66 9.55 19.69 2.16
N GLN A 67 9.85 18.42 1.94
CA GLN A 67 10.23 17.88 0.65
C GLN A 67 9.04 17.12 0.04
N MET A 68 8.72 17.43 -1.22
CA MET A 68 7.68 16.75 -1.99
C MET A 68 8.30 15.96 -3.14
N GLY A 69 7.82 14.74 -3.34
CA GLY A 69 8.23 13.85 -4.42
C GLY A 69 7.05 13.24 -5.17
N ALA A 70 7.30 12.87 -6.42
CA ALA A 70 6.40 12.03 -7.18
C ALA A 70 6.45 10.58 -6.67
N LEU A 71 5.34 9.86 -6.82
CA LEU A 71 5.30 8.43 -6.55
C LEU A 71 6.19 7.69 -7.54
N ASP A 72 6.79 6.59 -7.09
CA ASP A 72 7.26 5.58 -8.02
C ASP A 72 6.07 4.81 -8.63
N VAL A 73 6.33 4.04 -9.69
CA VAL A 73 5.30 3.21 -10.32
C VAL A 73 4.72 2.18 -9.34
N ASN A 74 5.50 1.75 -8.34
CA ASN A 74 5.08 0.81 -7.30
C ASN A 74 4.13 1.44 -6.26
N GLY A 75 3.96 2.75 -6.29
CA GLY A 75 3.08 3.49 -5.39
C GLY A 75 3.69 3.74 -4.01
N GLY A 76 4.98 3.46 -3.82
CA GLY A 76 5.73 3.69 -2.59
C GLY A 76 6.47 5.04 -2.59
N CYS A 77 7.06 5.37 -1.44
CA CYS A 77 7.90 6.56 -1.27
C CYS A 77 9.40 6.26 -1.19
N GLY A 78 9.81 4.98 -1.20
CA GLY A 78 11.20 4.56 -1.09
C GLY A 78 12.07 5.04 -2.26
N ALA A 79 11.54 4.96 -3.49
CA ALA A 79 12.25 5.41 -4.69
C ALA A 79 11.86 6.84 -5.15
N ALA A 80 11.07 7.57 -4.37
CA ALA A 80 10.62 8.91 -4.72
C ALA A 80 11.80 9.90 -4.77
N ARG A 81 11.87 10.70 -5.84
CA ARG A 81 12.78 11.85 -5.93
C ARG A 81 12.13 13.07 -5.31
N PHE A 82 12.90 13.84 -4.53
CA PHE A 82 12.42 15.00 -3.77
C PHE A 82 13.11 16.31 -4.20
N PRO A 83 12.82 16.84 -5.41
CA PRO A 83 13.63 17.87 -6.05
C PRO A 83 13.43 19.29 -5.51
N VAL A 84 12.31 19.61 -4.85
CA VAL A 84 12.04 20.99 -4.38
C VAL A 84 11.60 21.00 -2.91
N PRO A 85 12.47 21.47 -2.00
CA PRO A 85 12.06 21.74 -0.63
C PRO A 85 11.30 23.07 -0.54
N SER A 86 10.19 23.08 0.19
CA SER A 86 9.52 24.29 0.66
C SER A 86 9.83 24.48 2.14
N THR A 87 10.06 25.72 2.58
CA THR A 87 10.36 26.04 3.98
C THR A 87 9.17 26.69 4.66
N HIS A 88 8.98 26.39 5.95
CA HIS A 88 7.88 26.90 6.75
C HIS A 88 8.44 27.32 8.11
N ALA A 89 8.22 28.57 8.50
CA ALA A 89 8.58 29.04 9.83
C ALA A 89 7.71 28.31 10.87
N VAL A 90 8.33 27.83 11.95
CA VAL A 90 7.60 27.15 13.03
C VAL A 90 7.31 28.18 14.12
N PRO A 91 6.03 28.51 14.40
CA PRO A 91 5.69 29.50 15.42
C PRO A 91 6.02 28.97 16.82
N SER A 92 6.31 29.86 17.76
CA SER A 92 6.54 29.51 19.17
C SER A 92 5.36 28.75 19.78
N SER A 93 4.13 29.07 19.35
CA SER A 93 2.90 28.38 19.75
C SER A 93 2.80 26.92 19.30
N ALA A 94 3.70 26.43 18.44
CA ALA A 94 3.80 25.01 18.08
C ALA A 94 4.61 24.21 19.09
N VAL A 95 5.40 24.87 19.94
CA VAL A 95 6.19 24.25 21.00
C VAL A 95 5.29 23.97 22.20
N ARG A 96 5.50 22.83 22.84
CA ARG A 96 4.84 22.45 24.09
C ARG A 96 5.87 22.35 25.20
N GLU A 97 5.38 22.45 26.43
CA GLU A 97 6.21 22.29 27.62
C GLU A 97 6.99 20.97 27.60
N PRO A 98 8.16 20.90 28.26
CA PRO A 98 8.96 19.69 28.32
C PRO A 98 8.17 18.51 28.88
N ASP A 99 8.37 17.33 28.32
CA ASP A 99 7.91 16.07 28.89
C ASP A 99 8.74 15.65 30.11
N ALA A 100 8.38 14.53 30.74
CA ALA A 100 9.09 13.98 31.91
C ALA A 100 10.56 13.62 31.61
N SER A 101 10.95 13.50 30.34
CA SER A 101 12.32 13.28 29.90
C SER A 101 13.07 14.58 29.59
N GLY A 102 12.46 15.73 29.84
CA GLY A 102 13.05 17.04 29.58
C GLY A 102 13.09 17.41 28.09
N ASN A 103 12.31 16.75 27.23
CA ASN A 103 12.22 17.08 25.81
C ASN A 103 10.99 17.94 25.54
N ARG A 104 11.17 19.03 24.80
CA ARG A 104 10.07 19.82 24.25
C ARG A 104 9.48 19.10 23.05
N ARG A 105 8.18 18.87 23.07
CA ARG A 105 7.44 18.37 21.91
C ARG A 105 7.01 19.53 21.03
N VAL A 106 7.28 19.43 19.73
CA VAL A 106 6.82 20.42 18.75
C VAL A 106 5.79 19.78 17.83
N VAL A 107 4.65 20.47 17.63
CA VAL A 107 3.55 20.00 16.81
C VAL A 107 3.14 21.07 15.81
N MET A 108 3.42 20.83 14.53
CA MET A 108 3.06 21.75 13.45
C MET A 108 1.95 21.16 12.59
N LYS A 109 0.89 21.95 12.32
CA LYS A 109 -0.11 21.62 11.30
C LYS A 109 0.29 22.29 9.99
N LEU A 110 0.47 21.51 8.94
CA LEU A 110 0.91 22.01 7.65
C LEU A 110 -0.09 21.64 6.56
N ALA A 111 -0.65 22.66 5.91
CA ALA A 111 -1.60 22.52 4.81
C ALA A 111 -0.89 22.31 3.45
N GLY A 112 -1.68 22.02 2.41
CA GLY A 112 -1.20 21.94 1.03
C GLY A 112 -0.50 20.63 0.66
N HIS A 113 -0.80 19.53 1.35
CA HIS A 113 -0.37 18.20 0.90
C HIS A 113 -1.31 17.71 -0.19
N LEU A 114 -0.79 17.51 -1.38
CA LEU A 114 -1.51 17.09 -2.58
C LEU A 114 -1.63 15.59 -2.62
N THR A 115 -2.80 15.08 -3.03
CA THR A 115 -3.04 13.65 -3.27
C THR A 115 -1.98 13.01 -4.16
N ASN A 116 -1.64 11.74 -3.87
CA ASN A 116 -0.70 10.92 -4.64
C ASN A 116 0.68 11.58 -4.79
N ARG A 117 1.16 12.14 -3.68
CA ARG A 117 2.52 12.65 -3.51
C ARG A 117 3.17 12.04 -2.29
N CYS A 118 4.49 11.91 -2.37
CA CYS A 118 5.33 11.56 -1.25
C CYS A 118 5.84 12.80 -0.55
N TYR A 119 5.89 12.75 0.77
CA TYR A 119 6.37 13.82 1.61
C TYR A 119 7.33 13.28 2.65
N ARG A 120 8.34 14.10 2.96
CA ARG A 120 9.21 13.93 4.13
C ARG A 120 9.67 15.30 4.60
N TYR A 121 10.17 15.36 5.83
CA TYR A 121 10.51 16.60 6.49
C TYR A 121 11.94 16.59 7.03
N ARG A 122 12.45 17.80 7.22
CA ARG A 122 13.68 18.08 7.97
C ARG A 122 13.46 19.35 8.77
N VAL A 123 13.98 19.41 9.98
CA VAL A 123 13.99 20.63 10.80
C VAL A 123 15.36 21.29 10.68
N ARG A 124 15.37 22.61 10.48
CA ARG A 124 16.54 23.46 10.67
C ARG A 124 16.30 24.25 11.96
N LEU A 125 17.25 24.19 12.87
CA LEU A 125 17.24 24.93 14.12
C LEU A 125 18.34 25.99 14.07
N THR A 126 18.02 27.19 14.55
CA THR A 126 19.02 28.23 14.84
C THR A 126 19.14 28.34 16.35
N TYR A 127 20.37 28.27 16.84
CA TYR A 127 20.67 28.40 18.26
C TYR A 127 20.95 29.86 18.64
N ALA A 128 20.99 30.14 19.94
CA ALA A 128 21.26 31.47 20.48
C ALA A 128 22.65 32.01 20.12
N ASP A 129 23.62 31.12 19.86
CA ASP A 129 24.96 31.45 19.35
C ASP A 129 24.98 31.74 17.83
N GLY A 130 23.82 31.74 17.16
CA GLY A 130 23.67 31.94 15.72
C GLY A 130 23.97 30.70 14.87
N ARG A 131 24.44 29.60 15.47
CA ARG A 131 24.74 28.35 14.76
C ARG A 131 23.46 27.72 14.23
N GLU A 132 23.52 27.22 13.00
CA GLU A 132 22.45 26.45 12.39
C GLU A 132 22.77 24.96 12.39
N VAL A 133 21.79 24.14 12.78
CA VAL A 133 21.87 22.68 12.73
C VAL A 133 20.66 22.09 12.02
N LYS A 134 20.88 20.97 11.34
CA LYS A 134 19.86 20.29 10.54
C LYS A 134 19.59 18.91 11.13
N SER A 135 18.32 18.58 11.36
CA SER A 135 17.92 17.24 11.79
C SER A 135 18.21 16.18 10.74
N SER A 136 18.14 14.91 11.16
CA SER A 136 17.88 13.79 10.25
C SER A 136 16.57 14.01 9.47
N LEU A 137 16.39 13.27 8.38
CA LEU A 137 15.10 13.26 7.69
C LEU A 137 14.08 12.50 8.54
N SER A 138 12.84 12.96 8.51
CA SER A 138 11.70 12.16 8.96
C SER A 138 11.55 10.90 8.10
N GLY A 139 10.63 10.02 8.48
CA GLY A 139 10.10 9.01 7.56
C GLY A 139 9.47 9.66 6.33
N ALA A 140 9.19 8.84 5.32
CA ALA A 140 8.40 9.28 4.18
C ALA A 140 6.93 8.90 4.40
N PHE A 141 6.02 9.60 3.74
CA PHE A 141 4.64 9.16 3.68
C PHE A 141 4.01 9.53 2.36
N ARG A 142 3.11 8.67 1.90
CA ARG A 142 2.25 8.91 0.76
C ARG A 142 0.96 9.55 1.26
N THR A 143 0.55 10.59 0.55
CA THR A 143 -0.81 11.10 0.69
C THR A 143 -1.74 10.45 -0.30
N VAL A 144 -2.92 10.06 0.19
CA VAL A 144 -4.02 9.51 -0.59
C VAL A 144 -5.17 10.51 -0.62
N THR A 145 -6.16 10.30 -1.48
CA THR A 145 -7.34 11.18 -1.53
C THR A 145 -8.00 11.28 -0.16
N THR A 146 -8.64 12.41 0.14
CA THR A 146 -9.49 12.53 1.33
C THR A 146 -10.56 11.44 1.32
N TRP A 147 -10.79 10.84 2.48
CA TRP A 147 -11.82 9.82 2.64
C TRP A 147 -13.22 10.44 2.63
N THR A 148 -14.09 9.90 1.77
CA THR A 148 -15.50 10.33 1.62
C THR A 148 -16.47 9.16 1.73
N GLY A 149 -16.05 8.06 2.37
CA GLY A 149 -16.83 6.81 2.47
C GLY A 149 -16.53 5.79 1.37
N GLY A 150 -15.66 6.11 0.41
CA GLY A 150 -15.24 5.18 -0.63
C GLY A 150 -14.03 5.67 -1.44
N TYR A 151 -13.53 4.81 -2.31
CA TYR A 151 -12.44 5.11 -3.23
C TYR A 151 -12.58 4.31 -4.53
N SER A 152 -12.24 4.93 -5.67
CA SER A 152 -12.32 4.30 -6.99
C SER A 152 -11.19 4.79 -7.90
N VAL A 153 -10.69 3.87 -8.72
CA VAL A 153 -9.73 4.14 -9.80
C VAL A 153 -10.38 4.02 -11.18
N TYR A 154 -11.70 3.83 -11.22
CA TYR A 154 -12.41 3.56 -12.47
C TYR A 154 -12.30 4.73 -13.47
N ARG A 155 -12.14 4.35 -14.74
CA ARG A 155 -12.14 5.18 -15.94
C ARG A 155 -12.67 4.31 -17.06
N SER A 156 -13.74 4.74 -17.71
CA SER A 156 -14.42 3.95 -18.73
C SER A 156 -13.49 3.50 -19.87
N SER A 157 -12.61 4.39 -20.33
CA SER A 157 -11.64 4.10 -21.38
C SER A 157 -10.50 3.15 -20.97
N ALA A 158 -10.45 2.69 -19.72
CA ALA A 158 -9.52 1.63 -19.31
C ALA A 158 -10.12 0.23 -19.44
N PHE A 159 -11.46 0.11 -19.45
CA PHE A 159 -12.16 -1.16 -19.54
C PHE A 159 -11.89 -1.87 -20.86
N SER A 160 -11.68 -3.19 -20.83
CA SER A 160 -11.45 -3.98 -22.03
C SER A 160 -12.18 -5.31 -21.92
N THR A 161 -12.90 -5.66 -22.98
CA THR A 161 -13.59 -6.94 -23.12
C THR A 161 -12.59 -8.03 -23.51
N GLN A 162 -12.67 -9.21 -22.89
CA GLN A 162 -11.84 -10.36 -23.28
C GLN A 162 -12.12 -10.77 -24.71
N ARG A 163 -11.08 -11.14 -25.47
CA ARG A 163 -11.24 -11.54 -26.87
C ARG A 163 -11.86 -12.93 -27.03
N THR A 164 -11.61 -13.84 -26.10
CA THR A 164 -12.08 -15.24 -26.12
C THR A 164 -12.65 -15.60 -24.76
N TYR A 165 -13.42 -16.69 -24.64
CA TYR A 165 -14.01 -17.14 -23.38
C TYR A 165 -12.99 -17.58 -22.31
N VAL A 166 -11.71 -17.72 -22.65
CA VAL A 166 -10.66 -18.21 -21.74
C VAL A 166 -9.63 -17.13 -21.40
N TRP A 167 -9.81 -15.90 -21.91
CA TRP A 167 -8.87 -14.77 -21.76
C TRP A 167 -9.29 -13.75 -20.69
N CYS A 168 -10.11 -14.15 -19.71
CA CYS A 168 -10.56 -13.26 -18.65
C CYS A 168 -9.37 -12.62 -17.89
N ILE A 169 -8.32 -13.38 -17.58
CA ILE A 169 -7.09 -12.87 -16.96
C ILE A 169 -6.34 -11.92 -17.88
N ALA A 170 -6.18 -12.23 -19.17
CA ALA A 170 -5.45 -11.38 -20.10
C ALA A 170 -6.13 -10.01 -20.29
N ALA A 171 -7.46 -10.00 -20.39
CA ALA A 171 -8.26 -8.78 -20.39
C ALA A 171 -8.17 -8.03 -19.05
N GLY A 172 -8.21 -8.76 -17.94
CA GLY A 172 -7.93 -8.23 -16.60
C GLY A 172 -6.57 -7.53 -16.51
N VAL A 173 -5.51 -8.15 -17.02
CA VAL A 173 -4.16 -7.56 -17.06
C VAL A 173 -4.11 -6.31 -17.95
N GLN A 174 -4.76 -6.34 -19.11
CA GLN A 174 -4.86 -5.17 -19.99
C GLN A 174 -5.58 -4.00 -19.30
N MET A 175 -6.70 -4.28 -18.61
CA MET A 175 -7.40 -3.29 -17.80
C MET A 175 -6.51 -2.77 -16.66
N MET A 176 -5.83 -3.64 -15.90
CA MET A 176 -4.89 -3.23 -14.84
C MET A 176 -3.82 -2.27 -15.39
N ARG A 177 -3.22 -2.58 -16.54
CA ARG A 177 -2.27 -1.68 -17.22
C ARG A 177 -2.90 -0.35 -17.58
N ASN A 178 -4.09 -0.35 -18.16
CA ASN A 178 -4.80 0.87 -18.56
C ASN A 178 -5.12 1.77 -17.36
N TYR A 179 -5.49 1.18 -16.21
CA TYR A 179 -5.70 1.93 -14.96
C TYR A 179 -4.39 2.48 -14.39
N VAL A 180 -3.31 1.68 -14.39
CA VAL A 180 -2.03 2.07 -13.79
C VAL A 180 -1.31 3.13 -14.61
N THR A 181 -1.33 3.02 -15.94
CA THR A 181 -0.55 3.87 -16.85
C THR A 181 -1.36 5.01 -17.47
N GLY A 182 -2.69 4.99 -17.33
CA GLY A 182 -3.59 5.92 -18.01
C GLY A 182 -3.85 5.59 -19.49
N ALA A 183 -3.30 4.49 -20.02
CA ALA A 183 -3.49 4.06 -21.41
C ALA A 183 -4.91 3.52 -21.68
N SER A 184 -5.34 3.48 -22.94
CA SER A 184 -6.66 2.95 -23.36
C SER A 184 -6.49 1.86 -24.42
N ASP A 185 -5.66 0.85 -24.13
CA ASP A 185 -5.43 -0.26 -25.07
C ASP A 185 -6.54 -1.31 -24.96
N HIS A 186 -7.14 -1.64 -26.09
CA HIS A 186 -8.20 -2.65 -26.23
C HIS A 186 -7.87 -3.72 -27.28
N SER A 187 -6.61 -3.78 -27.71
CA SER A 187 -6.19 -4.69 -28.78
C SER A 187 -6.16 -6.15 -28.33
N SER A 188 -6.63 -7.05 -29.19
CA SER A 188 -6.52 -8.50 -28.99
C SER A 188 -5.08 -8.98 -29.02
N THR A 189 -4.21 -8.34 -29.80
CA THR A 189 -2.77 -8.67 -29.85
C THR A 189 -2.10 -8.44 -28.49
N THR A 190 -2.48 -7.38 -27.77
CA THR A 190 -1.99 -7.19 -26.41
C THR A 190 -2.55 -8.25 -25.46
N GLN A 191 -3.84 -8.59 -25.55
CA GLN A 191 -4.40 -9.67 -24.72
C GLN A 191 -3.72 -11.02 -25.00
N GLN A 192 -3.45 -11.37 -26.26
CA GLN A 192 -2.70 -12.59 -26.61
C GLN A 192 -1.35 -12.61 -25.88
N ARG A 193 -0.58 -11.52 -25.96
CA ARG A 193 0.72 -11.42 -25.27
C ARG A 193 0.59 -11.61 -23.75
N TYR A 194 -0.43 -11.03 -23.13
CA TYR A 194 -0.64 -11.20 -21.69
C TYR A 194 -1.14 -12.58 -21.31
N TYR A 195 -1.96 -13.19 -22.16
CA TYR A 195 -2.37 -14.57 -22.02
C TYR A 195 -1.16 -15.51 -22.06
N ASP A 196 -0.33 -15.42 -23.11
CA ASP A 196 0.86 -16.26 -23.28
C ASP A 196 1.84 -16.06 -22.11
N TYR A 197 2.06 -14.82 -21.70
CA TYR A 197 2.92 -14.50 -20.56
C TYR A 197 2.36 -15.07 -19.25
N ALA A 198 1.06 -14.94 -19.00
CA ALA A 198 0.43 -15.48 -17.80
C ALA A 198 0.55 -17.01 -17.76
N ARG A 199 0.20 -17.69 -18.87
CA ARG A 199 0.30 -19.15 -19.00
C ARG A 199 1.72 -19.67 -18.79
N ALA A 200 2.72 -19.01 -19.37
CA ALA A 200 4.13 -19.38 -19.19
C ALA A 200 4.63 -19.21 -17.75
N ASN A 201 3.89 -18.52 -16.89
CA ASN A 201 4.23 -18.26 -15.49
C ASN A 201 3.24 -18.89 -14.50
N ASP A 202 2.31 -19.72 -14.99
CA ASP A 202 1.42 -20.51 -14.14
C ASP A 202 2.25 -21.40 -13.21
N ARG A 203 1.80 -21.48 -11.97
CA ARG A 203 2.32 -22.44 -10.98
C ARG A 203 1.76 -23.84 -11.21
N PHE A 204 0.49 -23.92 -11.58
CA PHE A 204 -0.26 -25.15 -11.81
C PHE A 204 -0.86 -25.10 -13.22
N PRO A 205 -0.03 -25.27 -14.26
CA PRO A 205 -0.50 -25.20 -15.64
C PRO A 205 -1.52 -26.32 -15.90
N ASN A 206 -2.63 -25.95 -16.54
CA ASN A 206 -3.70 -26.89 -16.86
C ASN A 206 -4.00 -26.88 -18.37
N GLU A 207 -3.88 -28.03 -19.02
CA GLU A 207 -4.18 -28.15 -20.46
C GLU A 207 -5.69 -28.31 -20.72
N ARG A 208 -6.44 -28.86 -19.76
CA ARG A 208 -7.89 -29.07 -19.87
C ARG A 208 -8.67 -27.78 -19.73
N PHE A 209 -8.19 -26.86 -18.88
CA PHE A 209 -8.78 -25.54 -18.68
C PHE A 209 -7.76 -24.48 -19.06
N PRO A 210 -7.84 -23.93 -20.29
CA PRO A 210 -6.75 -23.12 -20.81
C PRO A 210 -6.73 -21.70 -20.23
N GLY A 211 -7.33 -21.45 -19.06
CA GLY A 211 -7.12 -20.22 -18.30
C GLY A 211 -5.72 -20.16 -17.69
N SER A 212 -5.43 -19.08 -16.97
CA SER A 212 -4.20 -18.92 -16.19
C SER A 212 -4.54 -18.94 -14.71
N ASP A 213 -3.56 -19.24 -13.86
CA ASP A 213 -3.74 -19.25 -12.42
C ASP A 213 -3.37 -17.91 -11.76
N ALA A 214 -3.46 -17.85 -10.42
CA ALA A 214 -3.23 -16.61 -9.68
C ALA A 214 -1.78 -16.14 -9.75
N GLN A 215 -0.83 -17.07 -9.91
CA GLN A 215 0.59 -16.76 -10.08
C GLN A 215 0.86 -16.21 -11.48
N GLY A 216 0.31 -16.85 -12.51
CA GLY A 216 0.39 -16.38 -13.89
C GLY A 216 -0.23 -14.99 -14.05
N TRP A 217 -1.41 -14.75 -13.47
CA TRP A 217 -2.04 -13.43 -13.46
C TRP A 217 -1.14 -12.39 -12.78
N ALA A 218 -0.65 -12.68 -11.57
CA ALA A 218 0.27 -11.78 -10.87
C ALA A 218 1.53 -11.46 -11.70
N ALA A 219 2.12 -12.45 -12.35
CA ALA A 219 3.30 -12.26 -13.21
C ALA A 219 2.99 -11.37 -14.40
N ALA A 220 1.90 -11.64 -15.11
CA ALA A 220 1.47 -10.82 -16.24
C ALA A 220 1.09 -9.38 -15.82
N ALA A 221 0.49 -9.19 -14.64
CA ALA A 221 0.22 -7.87 -14.10
C ALA A 221 1.50 -7.08 -13.84
N ARG A 222 2.54 -7.69 -13.24
CA ARG A 222 3.85 -7.05 -13.07
C ARG A 222 4.46 -6.66 -14.41
N TYR A 223 4.49 -7.61 -15.35
CA TYR A 223 5.02 -7.40 -16.70
C TYR A 223 4.32 -6.26 -17.44
N ALA A 224 2.99 -6.24 -17.45
CA ALA A 224 2.21 -5.26 -18.21
C ALA A 224 2.21 -3.85 -17.61
N THR A 225 2.30 -3.75 -16.29
CA THR A 225 2.15 -2.47 -15.56
C THR A 225 3.48 -1.83 -15.17
N GLY A 226 4.57 -2.61 -15.12
CA GLY A 226 5.84 -2.20 -14.52
C GLY A 226 5.81 -2.13 -12.98
N VAL A 227 4.69 -2.50 -12.34
CA VAL A 227 4.56 -2.53 -10.88
C VAL A 227 5.12 -3.85 -10.37
N THR A 228 6.25 -3.83 -9.69
CA THR A 228 6.96 -5.04 -9.23
C THR A 228 6.23 -5.77 -8.10
N HIS A 229 5.34 -5.10 -7.39
CA HIS A 229 4.66 -5.62 -6.18
C HIS A 229 3.25 -6.13 -6.44
N TYR A 230 2.84 -6.40 -7.70
CA TYR A 230 1.65 -7.23 -7.90
C TYR A 230 1.95 -8.66 -7.47
N GLY A 231 1.04 -9.26 -6.70
CA GLY A 231 1.06 -10.68 -6.42
C GLY A 231 -0.30 -11.19 -5.97
N TRP A 232 -0.39 -12.48 -5.66
CA TRP A 232 -1.64 -13.10 -5.21
C TRP A 232 -1.68 -13.26 -3.68
N ARG A 233 -2.90 -13.23 -3.13
CA ARG A 233 -3.23 -13.63 -1.76
C ARG A 233 -4.36 -14.63 -1.78
N ALA A 234 -4.32 -15.51 -0.79
CA ALA A 234 -5.36 -16.46 -0.50
C ALA A 234 -5.77 -16.28 0.95
N HIS A 235 -7.05 -16.01 1.19
CA HIS A 235 -7.60 -15.84 2.54
C HIS A 235 -8.62 -16.94 2.84
N SER A 236 -8.71 -17.36 4.09
CA SER A 236 -9.72 -18.33 4.55
C SER A 236 -11.13 -17.76 4.66
N SER A 237 -11.26 -16.44 4.70
CA SER A 237 -12.54 -15.76 4.91
C SER A 237 -12.81 -14.73 3.82
N TYR A 238 -14.07 -14.69 3.39
CA TYR A 238 -14.59 -13.69 2.46
C TYR A 238 -14.34 -12.26 2.99
N ARG A 239 -14.69 -12.03 4.26
CA ARG A 239 -14.51 -10.74 4.95
C ARG A 239 -13.05 -10.29 4.98
N GLU A 240 -12.14 -11.20 5.32
CA GLU A 240 -10.71 -10.90 5.36
C GLU A 240 -10.16 -10.56 3.98
N SER A 241 -10.51 -11.37 2.97
CA SER A 241 -10.07 -11.15 1.59
C SER A 241 -10.54 -9.80 1.06
N LEU A 242 -11.82 -9.47 1.28
CA LEU A 242 -12.39 -8.24 0.75
C LEU A 242 -11.85 -6.99 1.46
N ARG A 243 -11.62 -7.07 2.77
CA ARG A 243 -10.96 -6.01 3.53
C ARG A 243 -9.52 -5.79 3.03
N TYR A 244 -8.79 -6.89 2.81
CA TYR A 244 -7.44 -6.81 2.25
C TYR A 244 -7.45 -6.17 0.86
N ALA A 245 -8.37 -6.59 -0.03
CA ALA A 245 -8.52 -6.00 -1.36
C ALA A 245 -8.83 -4.49 -1.30
N ALA A 246 -9.76 -4.06 -0.45
CA ALA A 246 -10.08 -2.65 -0.26
C ALA A 246 -8.87 -1.84 0.25
N LEU A 247 -8.14 -2.38 1.23
CA LEU A 247 -6.92 -1.77 1.75
C LEU A 247 -5.84 -1.64 0.67
N SER A 248 -5.58 -2.70 -0.10
CA SER A 248 -4.60 -2.69 -1.19
C SER A 248 -4.98 -1.68 -2.26
N LEU A 249 -6.25 -1.64 -2.68
CA LEU A 249 -6.76 -0.68 -3.67
C LEU A 249 -6.57 0.76 -3.15
N ARG A 250 -6.94 1.00 -1.88
CA ARG A 250 -6.83 2.31 -1.23
C ARG A 250 -5.38 2.79 -1.06
N ARG A 251 -4.46 1.90 -0.68
CA ARG A 251 -3.03 2.21 -0.48
C ARG A 251 -2.31 2.43 -1.80
N SER A 252 -2.42 1.44 -2.70
CA SER A 252 -1.68 1.44 -3.95
C SER A 252 -2.25 2.43 -4.96
N GLY A 253 -3.58 2.66 -4.93
CA GLY A 253 -4.29 3.35 -5.99
C GLY A 253 -4.35 2.53 -7.28
N LYS A 254 -4.32 1.20 -7.17
CA LYS A 254 -4.31 0.26 -8.30
C LYS A 254 -5.47 -0.74 -8.16
N PRO A 255 -6.08 -1.19 -9.27
CA PRO A 255 -7.21 -2.10 -9.22
C PRO A 255 -6.79 -3.47 -8.68
N VAL A 256 -7.76 -4.21 -8.14
CA VAL A 256 -7.54 -5.54 -7.56
C VAL A 256 -8.22 -6.60 -8.43
N GLY A 257 -7.49 -7.65 -8.77
CA GLY A 257 -8.05 -8.86 -9.38
C GLY A 257 -8.72 -9.75 -8.34
N LEU A 258 -9.90 -10.28 -8.67
CA LEU A 258 -10.62 -11.26 -7.87
C LEU A 258 -10.82 -12.52 -8.73
N MET A 259 -10.45 -13.68 -8.20
CA MET A 259 -10.85 -14.95 -8.82
C MET A 259 -12.21 -15.34 -8.27
N VAL A 260 -13.19 -15.42 -9.16
CA VAL A 260 -14.60 -15.66 -8.86
C VAL A 260 -15.05 -16.95 -9.53
N ALA A 261 -16.30 -17.36 -9.33
CA ALA A 261 -16.83 -18.64 -9.85
C ALA A 261 -15.94 -19.82 -9.46
N ARG A 262 -15.50 -19.86 -8.21
CA ARG A 262 -14.59 -20.90 -7.70
C ARG A 262 -13.26 -20.99 -8.47
N GLY A 263 -12.80 -19.90 -9.08
CA GLY A 263 -11.58 -19.87 -9.87
C GLY A 263 -11.80 -19.94 -11.39
N GLY A 264 -13.03 -20.18 -11.84
CA GLY A 264 -13.36 -20.29 -13.27
C GLY A 264 -13.42 -18.95 -14.01
N HIS A 265 -13.44 -17.81 -13.29
CA HIS A 265 -13.49 -16.50 -13.92
C HIS A 265 -12.74 -15.42 -13.12
N ALA A 266 -12.46 -14.30 -13.78
CA ALA A 266 -11.71 -13.18 -13.22
C ALA A 266 -12.50 -11.88 -13.28
N TRP A 267 -12.55 -11.16 -12.17
CA TRP A 267 -13.10 -9.79 -12.09
C TRP A 267 -12.04 -8.80 -11.63
N LEU A 268 -12.24 -7.53 -11.99
CA LEU A 268 -11.50 -6.42 -11.39
C LEU A 268 -12.38 -5.63 -10.45
N MET A 269 -11.94 -5.50 -9.21
CA MET A 269 -12.42 -4.52 -8.27
C MET A 269 -11.72 -3.18 -8.55
N THR A 270 -12.51 -2.21 -9.03
CA THR A 270 -12.05 -0.86 -9.41
C THR A 270 -12.39 0.20 -8.37
N GLY A 271 -13.18 -0.16 -7.35
CA GLY A 271 -13.46 0.71 -6.21
C GLY A 271 -14.21 0.01 -5.09
N PHE A 272 -14.45 0.73 -4.00
CA PHE A 272 -15.22 0.25 -2.85
C PHE A 272 -15.85 1.38 -2.04
N ARG A 273 -16.79 1.00 -1.17
CA ARG A 273 -17.26 1.78 -0.02
C ARG A 273 -17.01 1.03 1.28
N ALA A 274 -16.76 1.77 2.36
CA ALA A 274 -16.55 1.19 3.67
C ALA A 274 -17.06 2.11 4.80
N THR A 275 -17.24 1.53 5.99
CA THR A 275 -17.69 2.27 7.19
C THR A 275 -16.64 3.23 7.74
N ALA A 276 -15.35 2.98 7.49
CA ALA A 276 -14.24 3.86 7.85
C ALA A 276 -13.09 3.74 6.82
N ASP A 277 -12.15 4.70 6.82
CA ASP A 277 -10.99 4.67 5.91
C ASP A 277 -10.04 3.51 6.29
N PRO A 278 -9.80 2.53 5.39
CA PRO A 278 -8.87 1.43 5.65
C PRO A 278 -7.44 1.88 5.96
N ILE A 279 -7.07 3.11 5.57
CA ILE A 279 -5.77 3.70 5.91
C ILE A 279 -5.69 4.15 7.37
N ALA A 280 -6.80 4.64 7.92
CA ALA A 280 -6.83 5.26 9.23
C ALA A 280 -7.03 4.24 10.36
N THR A 281 -7.71 3.13 10.08
CA THR A 281 -8.06 2.13 11.09
C THR A 281 -8.16 0.74 10.49
N SER A 282 -7.90 -0.28 11.32
CA SER A 282 -8.26 -1.66 11.03
C SER A 282 -9.70 -1.98 11.45
N ASP A 283 -10.45 -1.06 12.05
CA ASP A 283 -11.86 -1.25 12.39
C ASP A 283 -12.75 -0.63 11.31
N TYR A 284 -13.01 -1.40 10.24
CA TYR A 284 -13.87 -1.00 9.13
C TYR A 284 -14.54 -2.21 8.47
N GLU A 285 -15.67 -1.98 7.80
CA GLU A 285 -16.35 -2.98 7.01
C GLU A 285 -16.54 -2.49 5.58
N VAL A 286 -16.29 -3.37 4.62
CA VAL A 286 -16.56 -3.08 3.20
C VAL A 286 -18.05 -3.32 2.97
N THR A 287 -18.77 -2.29 2.55
CA THR A 287 -20.22 -2.36 2.30
C THR A 287 -20.54 -2.67 0.85
N ASP A 288 -19.70 -2.16 -0.05
CA ASP A 288 -19.88 -2.26 -1.49
C ASP A 288 -18.55 -2.32 -2.21
N VAL A 289 -18.54 -2.98 -3.36
CA VAL A 289 -17.45 -2.94 -4.32
C VAL A 289 -17.95 -2.53 -5.70
N PHE A 290 -17.05 -2.02 -6.52
CA PHE A 290 -17.33 -1.70 -7.92
C PHE A 290 -16.52 -2.65 -8.80
N ILE A 291 -17.23 -3.42 -9.62
CA ILE A 291 -16.69 -4.53 -10.40
C ILE A 291 -16.66 -4.19 -11.89
N SER A 292 -15.57 -4.56 -12.55
CA SER A 292 -15.45 -4.63 -14.00
C SER A 292 -15.13 -6.05 -14.41
N GLY A 293 -16.08 -6.72 -15.06
CA GLY A 293 -15.91 -8.06 -15.58
C GLY A 293 -15.54 -8.05 -17.07
N PRO A 294 -14.48 -8.77 -17.49
CA PRO A 294 -13.99 -8.75 -18.86
C PRO A 294 -14.91 -9.41 -19.89
N LEU A 295 -15.87 -10.25 -19.49
CA LEU A 295 -16.81 -10.93 -20.38
C LEU A 295 -17.97 -10.02 -20.83
N TYR A 296 -18.14 -8.83 -20.24
CA TYR A 296 -19.09 -7.84 -20.75
C TYR A 296 -18.57 -7.17 -22.03
N PRO A 297 -19.37 -6.95 -23.08
CA PRO A 297 -20.76 -7.38 -23.26
C PRO A 297 -20.91 -8.72 -24.00
N MET A 298 -19.84 -9.50 -24.16
CA MET A 298 -19.83 -10.75 -24.93
C MET A 298 -20.76 -11.84 -24.39
N GLN A 299 -21.00 -11.86 -23.08
CA GLN A 299 -21.96 -12.79 -22.48
C GLN A 299 -23.38 -12.59 -23.04
N GLN A 300 -24.11 -13.69 -23.19
CA GLN A 300 -25.53 -13.65 -23.54
C GLN A 300 -26.41 -13.37 -22.29
N SER A 301 -27.71 -13.10 -22.50
CA SER A 301 -28.68 -12.62 -21.49
C SER A 301 -28.60 -13.32 -20.11
N ASN A 302 -28.73 -12.54 -19.02
CA ASN A 302 -28.52 -12.91 -17.60
C ASN A 302 -27.06 -13.19 -17.19
N GLY A 303 -26.10 -12.67 -17.95
CA GLY A 303 -24.70 -13.04 -17.79
C GLY A 303 -23.98 -12.55 -16.51
N TYR A 304 -22.91 -13.27 -16.23
CA TYR A 304 -22.01 -13.19 -15.07
C TYR A 304 -21.43 -11.77 -14.84
N ASP A 305 -20.98 -11.10 -15.89
CA ASP A 305 -20.30 -9.80 -15.90
C ASP A 305 -21.28 -8.65 -16.19
N ARG A 306 -21.71 -7.95 -15.15
CA ARG A 306 -22.50 -6.72 -15.33
C ARG A 306 -21.69 -5.64 -16.08
N PRO A 307 -22.35 -4.58 -16.61
CA PRO A 307 -21.65 -3.45 -17.20
C PRO A 307 -20.49 -2.96 -16.31
N PRO A 308 -19.39 -2.44 -16.88
CA PRO A 308 -18.21 -2.10 -16.10
C PRO A 308 -18.52 -1.06 -15.02
N ASN A 309 -17.81 -1.15 -13.90
CA ASN A 309 -18.02 -0.34 -12.69
C ASN A 309 -19.40 -0.50 -12.05
N THR A 310 -20.04 -1.66 -12.21
CA THR A 310 -21.30 -1.94 -11.50
C THR A 310 -21.03 -2.12 -10.01
N ARG A 311 -21.86 -1.48 -9.19
CA ARG A 311 -21.85 -1.61 -7.73
C ARG A 311 -22.43 -2.96 -7.32
N PHE A 312 -21.66 -3.75 -6.58
CA PHE A 312 -22.12 -4.96 -5.91
C PHE A 312 -22.12 -4.70 -4.41
N SER A 313 -23.22 -5.05 -3.73
CA SER A 313 -23.24 -5.04 -2.27
C SER A 313 -22.36 -6.17 -1.72
N TYR A 314 -21.95 -6.05 -0.46
CA TYR A 314 -21.19 -7.09 0.23
C TYR A 314 -21.84 -8.48 0.11
N GLY A 315 -23.15 -8.57 0.32
CA GLY A 315 -23.88 -9.85 0.22
C GLY A 315 -23.97 -10.36 -1.23
N TYR A 316 -24.27 -9.49 -2.20
CA TYR A 316 -24.39 -9.92 -3.60
C TYR A 316 -23.07 -10.42 -4.18
N LEU A 317 -21.94 -9.84 -3.78
CA LEU A 317 -20.62 -10.31 -4.22
C LEU A 317 -20.29 -11.71 -3.69
N ASP A 318 -20.79 -12.08 -2.50
CA ASP A 318 -20.50 -13.38 -1.86
C ASP A 318 -21.04 -14.57 -2.67
N ASP A 319 -22.10 -14.37 -3.46
CA ASP A 319 -22.65 -15.39 -4.37
C ASP A 319 -21.65 -15.81 -5.48
N PHE A 320 -20.70 -14.93 -5.81
CA PHE A 320 -19.77 -15.11 -6.93
C PHE A 320 -18.31 -15.21 -6.48
N TYR A 321 -17.91 -14.41 -5.50
CA TYR A 321 -16.57 -14.40 -4.95
C TYR A 321 -16.45 -15.43 -3.83
N VAL A 322 -16.56 -16.70 -4.21
CA VAL A 322 -16.52 -17.88 -3.34
C VAL A 322 -15.13 -18.53 -3.33
N PRO A 323 -14.83 -19.44 -2.38
CA PRO A 323 -13.54 -20.12 -2.33
C PRO A 323 -13.19 -20.83 -3.64
N PHE A 324 -11.92 -20.71 -4.04
CA PHE A 324 -11.36 -21.37 -5.21
C PHE A 324 -11.49 -22.89 -5.08
N ARG A 325 -11.82 -23.56 -6.19
CA ARG A 325 -11.92 -25.01 -6.27
C ARG A 325 -11.03 -25.54 -7.39
N SER A 326 -9.94 -26.17 -7.01
CA SER A 326 -9.07 -26.93 -7.90
C SER A 326 -9.82 -28.12 -8.51
N LEU A 327 -9.28 -28.69 -9.59
CA LEU A 327 -9.88 -29.86 -10.19
C LEU A 327 -9.89 -31.06 -9.23
N PRO A 328 -10.81 -32.02 -9.44
CA PRO A 328 -10.79 -33.28 -8.70
C PRO A 328 -9.40 -33.95 -8.81
N GLY A 329 -8.77 -34.21 -7.66
CA GLY A 329 -7.42 -34.78 -7.59
C GLY A 329 -6.29 -33.76 -7.50
N GLU A 330 -6.57 -32.46 -7.72
CA GLU A 330 -5.59 -31.35 -7.68
C GLU A 330 -5.77 -30.48 -6.42
N ASN A 331 -6.30 -31.04 -5.32
CA ASN A 331 -6.53 -30.32 -4.06
C ASN A 331 -5.24 -29.80 -3.37
N SER A 332 -4.08 -30.01 -3.99
CA SER A 332 -2.77 -29.54 -3.53
C SER A 332 -2.45 -28.11 -3.96
N GLU A 333 -3.27 -27.47 -4.80
CA GLU A 333 -3.05 -26.07 -5.14
C GLU A 333 -3.12 -25.17 -3.91
N LEU A 334 -2.19 -24.23 -3.81
CA LEU A 334 -2.01 -23.38 -2.62
C LEU A 334 -3.24 -22.53 -2.26
N TRP A 335 -4.13 -22.32 -3.22
CA TRP A 335 -5.33 -21.52 -3.04
C TRP A 335 -6.62 -22.35 -2.94
N HIS A 336 -6.54 -23.68 -2.96
CA HIS A 336 -7.71 -24.53 -2.81
C HIS A 336 -8.48 -24.19 -1.52
N GLY A 337 -9.80 -23.98 -1.64
CA GLY A 337 -10.66 -23.63 -0.51
C GLY A 337 -10.42 -22.22 0.06
N LYS A 338 -9.78 -21.32 -0.69
CA LYS A 338 -9.50 -19.93 -0.27
C LYS A 338 -10.09 -18.90 -1.21
N TYR A 339 -10.32 -17.69 -0.71
CA TYR A 339 -10.69 -16.52 -1.50
C TYR A 339 -9.41 -15.91 -2.08
N VAL A 340 -9.31 -15.84 -3.40
CA VAL A 340 -8.07 -15.45 -4.09
C VAL A 340 -8.20 -14.06 -4.69
N SER A 341 -7.19 -13.23 -4.46
CA SER A 341 -7.08 -11.91 -5.09
C SER A 341 -5.66 -11.65 -5.60
N VAL A 342 -5.56 -10.83 -6.64
CA VAL A 342 -4.30 -10.31 -7.19
C VAL A 342 -4.24 -8.82 -6.91
N THR A 343 -3.33 -8.40 -6.05
CA THR A 343 -3.26 -7.00 -5.57
C THR A 343 -1.85 -6.47 -5.68
N ALA A 344 -1.73 -5.15 -5.82
CA ALA A 344 -0.46 -4.47 -5.64
C ALA A 344 -0.28 -4.13 -4.16
N TRP A 345 0.79 -4.64 -3.56
CA TRP A 345 1.20 -4.23 -2.22
C TRP A 345 2.11 -3.00 -2.29
N THR A 346 2.20 -2.33 -1.17
CA THR A 346 3.17 -1.26 -0.94
C THR A 346 3.90 -1.59 0.36
N ASP A 347 5.22 -1.62 0.30
CA ASP A 347 6.10 -1.90 1.44
C ASP A 347 6.02 -0.82 2.54
#